data_AF-A0A2J8N0R1-F1
#
_entry.id   AF-A0A2J8N0R1-F1
#
_cell.length_a   1.000
_cell.length_b   1.000
_cell.length_c   1.000
_cell.angle_alpha   90.00
_cell.angle_beta   90.00
_cell.angle_gamma   90.00
#
_symmetry.space_group_name_H-M   'P 1'
#
loop_
_entity.id
_entity.type
_entity.pdbx_description
1 polymer ?
#
loop_
_entity_poly.entity_id
_entity_poly.type
_entity_poly.pdbx_seq_one_letter_code
_entity_poly.pdbx_strand_id
1 'polypeptide(L)'
;MLAMDKCKHVGQLQLAQDHSSLNPQKWHCVDCNTTESIWACLSCSHVACGRYIEEHALKHFQESSHPVALEVNEMYVFCYLCDDYVLNDNATGDLKLLRSTLSAIKSQNYH
;
A
#
# COMPACT_ATOMS: atom_id res chain seq x y z
N MET A 1 14.71 14.45 -20.40
CA MET A 1 13.50 13.80 -19.87
C MET A 1 13.99 12.65 -19.02
N LEU A 2 13.91 12.76 -17.70
CA LEU A 2 14.20 11.61 -16.84
C LEU A 2 13.12 10.58 -17.16
N ALA A 3 13.52 9.42 -17.66
CA ALA A 3 12.60 8.30 -17.79
C ALA A 3 12.02 8.07 -16.39
N MET A 4 10.71 8.11 -16.26
CA MET A 4 10.07 7.75 -15.00
C MET A 4 10.23 6.23 -14.89
N ASP A 5 11.36 5.82 -14.30
CA ASP A 5 11.78 4.42 -14.25
C ASP A 5 10.67 3.62 -13.55
N LYS A 6 10.17 2.61 -14.25
CA LYS A 6 9.16 1.72 -13.70
C LYS A 6 9.72 1.04 -12.45
N CYS A 7 8.94 0.99 -11.38
CA CYS A 7 9.32 0.28 -10.17
C CYS A 7 9.39 -1.22 -10.45
N LYS A 8 10.62 -1.75 -10.48
CA LYS A 8 10.89 -3.19 -10.64
C LYS A 8 10.39 -4.03 -9.45
N HIS A 9 10.27 -3.42 -8.26
CA HIS A 9 9.87 -4.12 -7.03
C HIS A 9 8.39 -4.51 -7.05
N VAL A 10 7.54 -3.83 -7.84
CA VAL A 10 6.15 -4.25 -8.06
C VAL A 10 6.06 -5.44 -9.02
N GLY A 11 6.99 -5.56 -9.98
CA GLY A 11 7.03 -6.70 -10.90
C GLY A 11 7.37 -8.04 -10.23
N GLN A 12 8.04 -7.99 -9.07
CA GLN A 12 8.44 -9.17 -8.28
C GLN A 12 7.53 -9.43 -7.08
N LEU A 13 6.49 -8.62 -6.91
CA LEU A 13 5.66 -8.65 -5.74
C LEU A 13 4.73 -9.86 -5.77
N GLN A 14 4.82 -10.71 -4.75
CA GLN A 14 3.77 -11.66 -4.42
C GLN A 14 2.84 -11.01 -3.40
N LEU A 15 1.65 -10.64 -3.83
CA LEU A 15 0.65 -10.08 -2.93
C LEU A 15 0.30 -11.10 -1.83
N ALA A 16 0.23 -10.64 -0.59
CA ALA A 16 -0.19 -11.48 0.52
C ALA A 16 -1.62 -12.01 0.29
N GLN A 17 -1.81 -13.33 0.36
CA GLN A 17 -3.12 -13.97 0.12
C GLN A 17 -4.18 -13.56 1.17
N ASP A 18 -3.76 -13.11 2.35
CA ASP A 18 -4.62 -12.56 3.41
C ASP A 18 -4.49 -11.03 3.43
N HIS A 19 -5.30 -10.37 2.60
CA HIS A 19 -5.31 -8.92 2.54
C HIS A 19 -6.17 -8.33 3.66
N SER A 20 -5.57 -8.03 4.81
CA SER A 20 -6.16 -7.10 5.79
C SER A 20 -6.65 -5.80 5.14
N SER A 21 -6.02 -5.38 4.04
CA SER A 21 -6.43 -4.23 3.23
C SER A 21 -7.82 -4.36 2.62
N LEU A 22 -8.36 -5.57 2.40
CA LEU A 22 -9.72 -5.75 1.86
C LEU A 22 -10.82 -5.60 2.93
N ASN A 23 -10.46 -5.44 4.21
CA ASN A 23 -11.41 -5.17 5.28
C ASN A 23 -11.31 -3.70 5.74
N PRO A 24 -12.28 -2.84 5.42
CA PRO A 24 -12.33 -1.44 5.86
C PRO A 24 -12.20 -1.26 7.37
N GLN A 25 -12.66 -2.22 8.17
CA GLN A 25 -12.54 -2.14 9.64
C GLN A 25 -11.08 -2.17 10.11
N LYS A 26 -10.16 -2.63 9.26
CA LYS A 26 -8.72 -2.66 9.53
C LYS A 26 -7.98 -1.45 8.93
N TRP A 27 -8.67 -0.45 8.38
CA TRP A 27 -8.04 0.75 7.80
C TRP A 27 -7.68 1.77 8.89
N HIS A 28 -6.82 1.33 9.81
CA HIS A 28 -6.21 2.16 10.84
C HIS A 28 -4.79 1.67 11.11
N CYS A 29 -3.93 2.56 11.58
CA CYS A 29 -2.56 2.20 11.96
C CYS A 29 -2.59 1.26 13.17
N VAL A 30 -1.89 0.13 13.10
CA VAL A 30 -1.85 -0.82 14.23
C VAL A 30 -1.12 -0.27 15.44
N ASP A 31 -0.17 0.65 15.25
CA ASP A 31 0.64 1.21 16.33
C ASP A 31 0.00 2.42 17.05
N CYS A 32 -0.61 3.34 16.30
CA CYS A 32 -1.17 4.59 16.86
C CYS A 32 -2.67 4.80 16.61
N ASN A 33 -3.35 3.85 15.97
CA ASN A 33 -4.79 3.83 15.77
C ASN A 33 -5.37 5.01 14.94
N THR A 34 -4.54 5.85 14.33
CA THR A 34 -5.02 6.85 13.37
C THR A 34 -5.69 6.16 12.18
N THR A 35 -6.65 6.85 11.57
CA THR A 35 -7.28 6.49 10.29
C THR A 35 -6.86 7.42 9.16
N GLU A 36 -5.91 8.33 9.41
CA GLU A 36 -5.37 9.28 8.44
C GLU A 36 -4.12 8.72 7.75
N SER A 37 -4.04 8.86 6.42
CA SER A 37 -2.93 8.38 5.57
C SER A 37 -2.53 6.94 5.89
N ILE A 38 -3.39 5.99 5.51
CA ILE A 38 -3.28 4.60 5.94
C ILE A 38 -2.71 3.74 4.82
N TRP A 39 -1.55 3.15 5.10
CA TRP A 39 -0.75 2.38 4.17
C TRP A 39 -0.77 0.90 4.54
N ALA A 40 -1.33 0.08 3.66
CA ALA A 40 -1.27 -1.37 3.77
C ALA A 40 -0.01 -1.89 3.07
N CYS A 41 0.79 -2.67 3.80
CA CYS A 41 1.90 -3.41 3.21
C CYS A 41 1.38 -4.37 2.14
N LEU A 42 2.05 -4.45 0.99
CA LEU A 42 1.65 -5.38 -0.06
C LEU A 42 2.31 -6.76 0.05
N SER A 43 3.32 -6.91 0.92
CA SER A 43 4.02 -8.17 1.17
C SER A 43 3.46 -8.94 2.38
N CYS A 44 2.70 -8.29 3.27
CA CYS A 44 2.12 -8.91 4.46
C CYS A 44 0.84 -8.18 4.89
N SER A 45 0.17 -8.63 5.95
CA SER A 45 -1.12 -8.08 6.42
C SER A 45 -1.03 -6.83 7.29
N HIS A 46 0.16 -6.19 7.39
CA HIS A 46 0.42 -5.04 8.26
C HIS A 46 -0.14 -3.74 7.67
N VAL A 47 -0.73 -2.90 8.52
CA VAL A 47 -1.33 -1.60 8.15
C VAL A 47 -0.81 -0.53 9.08
N ALA A 48 -0.25 0.54 8.52
CA ALA A 48 0.45 1.57 9.28
C ALA A 48 0.20 2.96 8.72
N CYS A 49 0.44 4.00 9.53
CA CYS A 49 0.28 5.38 9.09
C CYS A 49 1.47 5.88 8.24
N GLY A 50 1.18 6.88 7.41
CA GLY A 50 2.13 7.48 6.50
C GLY A 50 3.23 8.30 7.16
N ARG A 51 4.21 8.71 6.34
CA ARG A 51 5.40 9.46 6.77
C ARG A 51 5.09 10.79 7.47
N TYR A 52 4.01 11.44 7.09
CA TYR A 52 3.61 12.74 7.64
C TYR A 52 2.73 12.64 8.89
N ILE A 53 2.49 11.42 9.38
CA ILE A 53 1.83 11.16 10.67
C ILE A 53 2.89 10.76 11.69
N GLU A 54 3.11 9.47 11.91
CA GLU A 54 4.09 8.91 12.88
C GLU A 54 5.05 7.91 12.22
N GLU A 55 5.09 7.92 10.88
CA GLU A 55 6.01 7.17 10.03
C GLU A 55 6.07 5.64 10.27
N HIS A 56 5.02 5.05 10.85
CA HIS A 56 4.98 3.62 11.15
C HIS A 56 5.13 2.73 9.91
N ALA A 57 4.64 3.16 8.75
CA ALA A 57 4.84 2.40 7.52
C ALA A 57 6.32 2.39 7.07
N LEU A 58 7.08 3.47 7.35
CA LEU A 58 8.53 3.51 7.12
C LEU A 58 9.28 2.61 8.10
N LYS A 59 8.93 2.67 9.40
CA LYS A 59 9.50 1.81 10.43
C LYS A 59 9.27 0.32 10.10
N HIS A 60 8.04 -0.04 9.72
CA HIS A 60 7.70 -1.39 9.27
C HIS A 60 8.57 -1.85 8.09
N PHE A 61 8.82 -0.99 7.10
CA PHE A 61 9.74 -1.30 6.01
C PHE A 61 11.17 -1.55 6.52
N GLN A 62 11.69 -0.70 7.41
CA GLN A 62 13.04 -0.85 7.96
C GLN A 62 13.23 -2.16 8.74
N GLU A 63 12.18 -2.64 9.43
CA GLU A 63 12.22 -3.87 10.23
C GLU A 63 11.99 -5.14 9.40
N SER A 64 11.04 -5.09 8.46
CA SER A 64 10.60 -6.27 7.70
C SER A 64 11.21 -6.38 6.30
N SER A 65 11.85 -5.32 5.81
CA SER A 65 12.31 -5.18 4.42
C SER A 65 11.19 -5.33 3.37
N HIS A 66 9.92 -5.09 3.74
CA HIS A 66 8.79 -5.10 2.81
C HIS A 66 8.68 -3.79 2.04
N PRO A 67 9.00 -3.77 0.73
CA PRO A 67 9.38 -2.52 0.08
C PRO A 67 8.22 -1.73 -0.51
N VAL A 68 7.00 -2.29 -0.56
CA VAL A 68 5.87 -1.67 -1.24
C VAL A 68 4.64 -1.64 -0.34
N ALA A 69 4.00 -0.46 -0.26
CA ALA A 69 2.74 -0.26 0.43
C ALA A 69 1.74 0.50 -0.46
N LEU A 70 0.45 0.28 -0.22
CA LEU A 70 -0.66 0.96 -0.88
C LEU A 70 -1.46 1.78 0.14
N GLU A 71 -1.73 3.04 -0.18
CA GLU A 71 -2.59 3.91 0.61
C GLU A 71 -4.07 3.58 0.29
N VAL A 72 -4.84 3.23 1.32
CA VAL A 72 -6.18 2.62 1.15
C VAL A 72 -7.29 3.62 0.81
N ASN A 73 -7.04 4.93 0.93
CA ASN A 73 -8.03 5.98 0.62
C ASN A 73 -7.86 6.50 -0.80
N GLU A 74 -6.63 6.77 -1.23
CA GLU A 74 -6.26 7.41 -2.49
C GLU A 74 -5.71 6.40 -3.51
N MET A 75 -5.48 5.15 -3.11
CA MET A 75 -4.97 4.05 -3.96
C MET A 75 -3.56 4.31 -4.51
N TYR A 76 -2.85 5.27 -3.91
CA TYR A 76 -1.45 5.51 -4.21
C TYR A 76 -0.61 4.34 -3.75
N VAL A 77 0.45 4.05 -4.49
CA VAL A 77 1.41 3.00 -4.15
C VAL A 77 2.75 3.65 -4.01
N PHE A 78 3.47 3.29 -2.96
CA PHE A 78 4.79 3.83 -2.68
C PHE A 78 5.78 2.69 -2.53
N CYS A 79 6.97 2.85 -3.10
CA CYS A 79 8.06 1.91 -2.93
C CYS A 79 9.18 2.53 -2.10
N TYR A 80 9.41 1.98 -0.91
CA TYR A 80 10.46 2.45 0.00
C TYR A 80 11.88 2.20 -0.50
N LEU A 81 12.09 1.19 -1.36
CA LEU A 81 13.40 0.98 -2.00
C LEU A 81 13.69 1.97 -3.12
N CYS A 82 12.66 2.42 -3.85
CA CYS A 82 12.81 3.45 -4.88
C CYS A 82 12.73 4.86 -4.28
N ASP A 83 12.24 4.98 -3.04
CA ASP A 83 11.83 6.22 -2.40
C ASP A 83 10.90 7.08 -3.27
N ASP A 84 9.99 6.44 -4.01
CA ASP A 84 9.12 7.12 -4.97
C ASP A 84 7.74 6.43 -5.10
N TYR A 85 6.79 7.15 -5.69
CA TYR A 85 5.47 6.63 -6.01
C TYR A 85 5.52 5.68 -7.20
N VAL A 86 4.78 4.58 -7.09
CA VAL A 86 4.73 3.56 -8.14
C VAL A 86 3.57 3.85 -9.10
N LEU A 87 3.93 4.25 -10.31
CA LEU A 87 2.99 4.56 -11.39
C LEU A 87 2.68 3.37 -12.30
N ASN A 88 3.51 2.32 -12.29
CA ASN A 88 3.28 1.12 -13.09
C ASN A 88 2.51 0.04 -12.32
N ASP A 89 1.83 -0.84 -13.05
CA ASP A 89 1.28 -2.09 -12.52
C ASP A 89 2.29 -3.25 -12.67
N ASN A 90 1.98 -4.40 -12.07
CA ASN A 90 2.68 -5.66 -12.32
C ASN A 90 2.13 -6.34 -13.59
N ALA A 91 2.93 -7.18 -14.23
CA ALA A 91 2.57 -7.81 -15.50
C ALA A 91 1.34 -8.75 -15.39
N THR A 92 1.14 -9.34 -14.21
CA THR A 92 0.01 -10.19 -13.86
C THR A 92 -1.30 -9.42 -13.67
N GLY A 93 -1.23 -8.10 -13.45
CA GLY A 93 -2.39 -7.23 -13.28
C GLY A 93 -2.98 -7.23 -11.86
N ASP A 94 -2.35 -7.89 -10.89
CA ASP A 94 -2.88 -7.99 -9.53
C ASP A 94 -2.94 -6.62 -8.84
N LEU A 95 -1.95 -5.74 -9.07
CA LEU A 95 -1.97 -4.41 -8.46
C LEU A 95 -3.15 -3.57 -8.99
N LYS A 96 -3.44 -3.69 -10.29
CA LYS A 96 -4.60 -3.05 -10.92
C LYS A 96 -5.91 -3.59 -10.36
N LEU A 97 -6.00 -4.92 -10.19
CA LEU A 97 -7.15 -5.57 -9.58
C LEU A 97 -7.35 -5.08 -8.14
N LEU A 98 -6.29 -5.09 -7.33
CA LEU A 98 -6.33 -4.65 -5.93
C LEU A 98 -6.83 -3.21 -5.80
N ARG A 99 -6.30 -2.27 -6.60
CA ARG A 99 -6.77 -0.88 -6.65
C ARG A 99 -8.26 -0.79 -6.98
N SER A 100 -8.71 -1.58 -7.96
CA SER A 100 -10.12 -1.60 -8.39
C SER A 100 -11.02 -2.15 -7.29
N THR A 101 -10.61 -3.23 -6.62
CA THR A 101 -11.35 -3.84 -5.51
C THR A 101 -11.45 -2.88 -4.32
N LEU A 102 -10.34 -2.27 -3.91
CA LEU A 102 -10.33 -1.31 -2.80
C LEU A 102 -11.16 -0.05 -3.10
N SER A 103 -11.13 0.43 -4.35
CA SER A 103 -11.98 1.54 -4.78
C SER A 103 -13.47 1.20 -4.68
N ALA A 104 -13.86 -0.03 -5.09
CA ALA A 104 -15.24 -0.50 -4.97
C ALA A 104 -15.67 -0.63 -3.50
N ILE A 105 -14.81 -1.21 -2.65
CA ILE A 105 -15.05 -1.31 -1.21
C ILE A 105 -15.22 0.07 -0.59
N LYS A 106 -14.33 1.02 -0.91
CA LYS A 106 -14.43 2.40 -0.45
C LYS A 106 -15.78 3.00 -0.84
N SER A 107 -16.16 2.92 -2.11
CA SER A 107 -17.43 3.46 -2.60
C SER A 107 -18.64 2.89 -1.86
N GLN A 108 -18.63 1.62 -1.45
CA GLN A 108 -19.73 0.98 -0.73
C GLN A 108 -19.82 1.40 0.74
N ASN A 109 -18.71 1.81 1.37
CA ASN A 109 -18.68 2.22 2.78
C ASN A 109 -19.05 3.69 2.99
N TYR A 110 -19.02 4.50 1.93
CA TYR A 110 -19.48 5.90 1.96
C TYR A 110 -20.95 6.06 1.51
N HIS A 111 -21.72 4.96 1.42
CA HIS A 111 -23.16 4.94 1.18
C HIS A 111 -23.94 4.52 2.43
#